data_AF-A0AAW7TAZ6-F1
#
_entry.id   AF-A0AAW7TAZ6-F1
#
_cell.length_a   1.000
_cell.length_b   1.000
_cell.length_c   1.000
_cell.angle_alpha   90.00
_cell.angle_beta   90.00
_cell.angle_gamma   90.00
#
_symmetry.space_group_name_H-M   'P 1'
#
loop_
_entity.id
_entity.type
_entity.pdbx_description
1 polymer ?
#
loop_
_entity_poly.entity_id
_entity_poly.type
_entity_poly.pdbx_seq_one_letter_code
_entity_poly.pdbx_strand_id
1 'polypeptide(L)'
;MRVVKIVDRPSQGTLLVSWSDAQKCVYLEQTWKLRVANKRGRCVLSGREIQIGSSVFVPFCRPRPLNAGAMIIEEVAPIFFHASKA
;
A
#
# COMPACT_ATOMS: atom_id res chain seq x y z
N MET A 1 17.59 -3.99 2.78
CA MET A 1 16.52 -4.76 2.08
C MET A 1 15.19 -4.25 2.59
N ARG A 2 14.24 -3.97 1.68
CA ARG A 2 12.87 -3.58 2.04
C ARG A 2 11.97 -4.79 1.89
N VAL A 3 11.15 -5.07 2.89
CA VAL A 3 10.15 -6.14 2.88
C VAL A 3 8.78 -5.51 2.99
N VAL A 4 7.90 -5.83 2.04
CA VAL A 4 6.50 -5.37 2.01
C VAL A 4 5.62 -6.59 1.91
N LYS A 5 4.66 -6.72 2.83
CA LYS A 5 3.68 -7.81 2.83
C LYS A 5 2.28 -7.22 2.97
N ILE A 6 1.34 -7.72 2.19
CA ILE A 6 -0.08 -7.44 2.41
C ILE A 6 -0.55 -8.37 3.52
N VAL A 7 -1.01 -7.78 4.62
CA VAL A 7 -1.54 -8.51 5.77
C VAL A 7 -3.01 -8.84 5.56
N ASP A 8 -3.79 -7.85 5.11
CA ASP A 8 -5.21 -7.98 4.87
C ASP A 8 -5.72 -6.93 3.85
N ARG A 9 -6.93 -7.12 3.33
CA ARG A 9 -7.68 -6.15 2.54
C ARG A 9 -9.12 -6.04 3.11
N PRO A 10 -9.32 -5.18 4.13
CA PRO A 10 -10.63 -5.04 4.78
C PRO A 10 -11.76 -4.51 3.88
N SER A 11 -11.41 -3.82 2.79
CA SER A 11 -12.39 -3.36 1.80
C SER A 11 -11.72 -3.15 0.44
N GLN A 12 -12.53 -2.90 -0.61
CA GLN A 12 -12.00 -2.60 -1.94
C GLN A 12 -10.98 -1.45 -1.92
N GLY A 13 -11.21 -0.45 -1.07
CA GLY A 13 -10.39 0.76 -0.94
C GLY A 13 -9.36 0.76 0.20
N THR A 14 -9.15 -0.36 0.91
CA THR A 14 -8.27 -0.40 2.09
C THR A 14 -7.38 -1.64 2.10
N LEU A 15 -6.08 -1.45 2.33
CA LEU A 15 -5.13 -2.53 2.65
C LEU A 15 -4.55 -2.35 4.05
N LEU A 16 -4.23 -3.46 4.70
CA LEU A 16 -3.29 -3.52 5.81
C LEU A 16 -1.96 -4.05 5.27
N VAL A 17 -0.89 -3.30 5.52
CA VAL A 17 0.44 -3.58 4.96
C VAL A 17 1.46 -3.65 6.09
N SER A 18 2.22 -4.73 6.12
CA SER A 18 3.44 -4.84 6.91
C SER A 18 4.61 -4.33 6.09
N TRP A 19 5.33 -3.37 6.65
CA TRP A 19 6.47 -2.71 6.03
C TRP A 19 7.69 -2.83 6.93
N SER A 20 8.81 -3.26 6.37
CA SER A 20 10.12 -3.19 7.03
C SER A 20 11.15 -2.65 6.06
N ASP A 21 11.85 -1.61 6.48
CA ASP A 21 13.04 -1.09 5.82
C ASP A 21 14.18 -1.14 6.83
N ALA A 22 15.13 -2.05 6.59
CA ALA A 22 16.18 -2.44 7.54
C ALA A 22 17.02 -1.27 8.09
N GLN A 23 16.99 -0.10 7.46
CA GLN A 23 17.75 1.08 7.86
C GLN A 23 16.88 2.24 8.34
N LYS A 24 15.55 2.13 8.30
CA LYS A 24 14.67 3.31 8.43
C LYS A 24 13.50 3.11 9.38
N CYS A 25 12.72 2.05 9.23
CA CYS A 25 11.49 1.87 10.00
C CYS A 25 10.84 0.50 9.81
N VAL A 26 10.01 0.13 10.79
CA VAL A 26 9.08 -0.99 10.71
C VAL A 26 7.67 -0.49 11.03
N TYR A 27 6.70 -0.90 10.22
CA TYR A 27 5.27 -0.73 10.47
C TYR A 27 4.61 -2.10 10.35
N LEU A 28 4.11 -2.67 11.45
CA LEU A 28 3.59 -4.04 11.45
C LEU A 28 2.26 -4.16 10.71
N GLU A 29 1.33 -3.24 10.97
CA GLU A 29 0.00 -3.17 10.35
C GLU A 29 -0.33 -1.73 10.03
N GLN A 30 0.10 -1.27 8.86
CA GLN A 30 -0.19 0.08 8.40
C GLN A 30 -1.40 0.09 7.48
N THR A 31 -2.34 1.00 7.72
CA THR A 31 -3.48 1.23 6.83
C THR A 31 -3.05 1.98 5.57
N TRP A 32 -3.42 1.45 4.42
CA TRP A 32 -3.22 2.07 3.11
C TRP A 32 -4.56 2.25 2.40
N LYS A 33 -4.75 3.40 1.73
CA LYS A 33 -6.02 3.76 1.05
C LYS A 33 -5.84 3.86 -0.45
N LEU A 34 -6.86 3.41 -1.18
CA LEU A 34 -6.93 3.53 -2.64
C LEU A 34 -7.06 5.00 -3.04
N ARG A 35 -6.25 5.42 -4.00
CA ARG A 35 -6.17 6.77 -4.57
C ARG A 35 -5.79 6.68 -6.04
N VAL A 36 -5.96 7.80 -6.74
CA VAL A 36 -5.39 7.99 -8.08
C VAL A 36 -3.98 8.55 -7.92
N ALA A 37 -3.01 7.95 -8.60
CA ALA A 37 -1.62 8.39 -8.56
C ALA A 37 -1.49 9.78 -9.18
N ASN A 38 -0.98 10.74 -8.41
CA ASN A 38 -0.69 12.10 -8.86
C ASN A 38 0.77 12.29 -9.31
N LYS A 39 1.59 11.24 -9.23
CA LYS A 39 2.99 11.23 -9.62
C LYS A 39 3.39 9.87 -10.17
N ARG A 40 4.43 9.86 -11.00
CA ARG A 40 5.09 8.63 -11.47
C ARG A 40 5.82 7.95 -10.30
N GLY A 41 6.03 6.65 -10.42
CA GLY A 41 6.81 5.90 -9.46
C GLY A 41 6.93 4.43 -9.80
N ARG A 42 7.29 3.63 -8.81
CA ARG A 42 7.39 2.18 -8.95
C ARG A 42 6.59 1.51 -7.83
N CYS A 43 5.83 0.49 -8.19
CA CYS A 43 5.07 -0.31 -7.24
C CYS A 43 6.04 -0.99 -6.27
N VAL A 44 5.89 -0.73 -4.97
CA VAL A 44 6.78 -1.31 -3.94
C VAL A 44 6.59 -2.81 -3.76
N LEU A 45 5.47 -3.36 -4.25
CA LEU A 45 5.17 -4.79 -4.18
C LEU A 45 5.67 -5.54 -5.42
N SER A 46 5.34 -5.06 -6.63
CA SER A 46 5.62 -5.77 -7.88
C SER A 46 6.80 -5.23 -8.68
N GLY A 47 7.32 -4.04 -8.35
CA GLY A 47 8.36 -3.39 -9.15
C GLY A 47 7.87 -2.80 -10.48
N ARG A 48 6.59 -2.95 -10.85
CA ARG A 48 5.99 -2.35 -12.05
C ARG A 48 6.01 -0.82 -11.99
N GLU A 49 6.15 -0.17 -13.13
CA GLU A 49 6.03 1.29 -13.22
C GLU A 49 4.59 1.75 -12.93
N ILE A 50 4.49 2.91 -12.29
CA ILE A 50 3.23 3.60 -11.98
C ILE A 50 3.19 4.88 -12.81
N GLN A 51 2.12 5.02 -13.59
CA GLN A 51 1.84 6.22 -14.35
C GLN A 51 0.91 7.14 -13.55
N ILE A 52 0.89 8.43 -13.90
CA ILE A 52 -0.12 9.35 -13.37
C ILE A 52 -1.50 8.86 -13.84
N GLY A 53 -2.49 8.88 -12.95
CA GLY A 53 -3.83 8.36 -13.23
C GLY A 53 -4.04 6.89 -12.84
N SER A 54 -2.98 6.13 -12.53
CA SER A 54 -3.13 4.74 -12.08
C SER A 54 -3.80 4.64 -10.71
N SER A 55 -4.65 3.63 -10.52
CA SER A 55 -5.19 3.26 -9.21
C SER A 55 -4.10 2.65 -8.33
N VAL A 56 -3.83 3.30 -7.19
CA VAL A 56 -2.77 2.89 -6.26
C VAL A 56 -3.21 2.99 -4.80
N PHE A 57 -2.74 2.06 -3.98
CA PHE A 57 -2.78 2.19 -2.53
C PHE A 57 -1.59 3.01 -2.04
N VAL A 58 -1.84 3.92 -1.09
CA VAL A 58 -0.82 4.74 -0.42
C VAL A 58 -0.99 4.73 1.11
N PRO A 59 0.09 4.90 1.89
CA PRO A 59 -0.01 4.96 3.36
C PRO A 59 -1.00 6.04 3.82
N PHE A 60 -1.89 5.68 4.73
CA PHE A 60 -2.90 6.57 5.29
C PHE A 60 -2.76 6.61 6.81
N CYS A 61 -1.88 7.49 7.30
CA CYS A 61 -1.77 7.79 8.73
C CYS A 61 -1.31 9.22 8.97
N ARG A 62 -1.55 9.71 10.19
CA ARG A 62 -1.00 10.95 10.73
C ARG A 62 -0.24 10.62 12.02
N PRO A 63 0.97 11.18 12.25
CA PRO A 63 1.73 12.06 11.36
C PRO A 63 2.16 11.38 10.05
N ARG A 64 2.67 12.17 9.08
CA ARG A 64 3.08 11.66 7.76
C ARG A 64 4.16 10.57 7.95
N PRO A 65 3.96 9.34 7.46
CA PRO A 65 4.91 8.26 7.72
C PRO A 65 6.16 8.39 6.84
N LEU A 66 7.25 7.74 7.24
CA LEU A 66 8.52 7.75 6.48
C LEU A 66 8.37 7.12 5.09
N ASN A 67 7.43 6.19 4.93
CA ASN A 67 7.13 5.56 3.65
C ASN A 67 6.01 6.28 2.86
N ALA A 68 5.62 7.52 3.21
CA ALA A 68 4.52 8.26 2.55
C ALA A 68 4.69 8.45 1.02
N GLY A 69 5.88 8.21 0.48
CA GLY A 69 6.14 8.24 -0.96
C GLY A 69 5.84 6.92 -1.68
N ALA A 70 5.62 5.83 -0.95
CA ALA A 70 5.42 4.49 -1.48
C ALA A 70 4.01 4.30 -2.05
N MET A 71 3.90 3.48 -3.09
CA MET A 71 2.66 3.20 -3.81
C MET A 71 2.60 1.71 -4.18
N ILE A 72 1.40 1.12 -4.13
CA ILE A 72 1.12 -0.25 -4.59
C ILE A 72 0.04 -0.17 -5.65
N ILE A 73 0.25 -0.72 -6.85
CA ILE A 73 -0.77 -0.77 -7.91
C ILE A 73 -1.94 -1.62 -7.41
N GLU A 74 -3.18 -1.17 -7.62
CA GLU A 74 -4.37 -1.87 -7.16
C GLU A 74 -4.44 -3.32 -7.69
N GLU A 75 -4.17 -3.50 -8.98
CA GLU A 75 -4.22 -4.79 -9.70
C GLU A 75 -3.28 -5.86 -9.14
N VAL A 76 -2.20 -5.46 -8.46
CA VAL A 76 -1.23 -6.44 -7.90
C VAL A 76 -1.52 -6.75 -6.43
N ALA A 77 -2.41 -5.99 -5.78
CA ALA A 77 -2.85 -6.30 -4.45
C ALA A 77 -3.84 -7.47 -4.49
N PRO A 78 -3.74 -8.44 -3.56
CA PRO A 78 -4.63 -9.58 -3.57
C PRO A 78 -6.10 -9.15 -3.40
N ILE A 79 -6.99 -9.98 -3.92
CA ILE A 79 -8.44 -9.84 -3.78
C ILE A 79 -8.88 -10.80 -2.68
N PHE A 80 -8.59 -10.44 -1.44
CA PHE A 80 -9.19 -11.09 -0.27
C PHE A 80 -10.12 -10.07 0.35
N PHE A 81 -11.41 -10.38 0.43
CA PHE A 81 -12.35 -9.56 1.17
C PHE A 81 -12.85 -10.40 2.32
N HIS A 82 -12.69 -9.89 3.54
CA HIS A 82 -13.54 -10.34 4.61
C HIS A 82 -14.95 -9.93 4.23
N ALA A 83 -15.81 -10.91 3.94
CA ALA A 83 -17.24 -10.64 3.83
C ALA A 83 -17.65 -9.94 5.13
N SER A 84 -18.07 -8.68 5.02
CA SER A 84 -18.63 -7.95 6.14
C SER A 84 -19.68 -8.85 6.77
N LYS A 85 -19.54 -9.21 8.04
CA LYS A 85 -20.69 -9.74 8.79
C LYS A 85 -21.76 -8.66 8.72
N ALA A 86 -22.84 -8.95 7.99
CA ALA A 86 -24.08 -8.19 8.03
C ALA A 86 -24.69 -8.27 9.43
#